data_AF-A0AAW4NJJ9-F1
#
_entry.id   AF-A0AAW4NJJ9-F1
#
_cell.length_a   1.000
_cell.length_b   1.000
_cell.length_c   1.000
_cell.angle_alpha   90.00
_cell.angle_beta   90.00
_cell.angle_gamma   90.00
#
_symmetry.space_group_name_H-M   'P 1'
#
loop_
_entity.id
_entity.type
_entity.pdbx_description
1 polymer ?
#
loop_
_entity_poly.entity_id
_entity_poly.type
_entity_poly.pdbx_seq_one_letter_code
_entity_poly.pdbx_strand_id
1 'polypeptide(L)'
;MTEVELKTQLRSRSICVVIPTYNNEKTIKTVVEKTLCYCTDVIVVADGCTDNTLKILRGIPQITIISYPKNKGKGYALKAGFKTALAKGFSYAITLDGDGQHYPEDIQLFLRANQQYPYSLIIGSRQLEGVERSSGSKFANHFSNFWFYIQTGRALKDTQTGYRLYPLKRLHGLSLLTSRYEAELELLVFASWHGVKLVSIPIKVYYPPRTERVSHFRPGMDFARISLLNTILCFLAVVYGLPLRLGRLFMHVIRTVYSLLFFLFFTLVVFTPFVWIYTRLGKITEKKRYRLHLLIYHASRFVMIHHGIPGTKFQYKIAKGIDFNQPRIIICNHQSHLDLMCQLVFTPKIVFLTNAWVWDNPFYGSLIRNAEYLPVREGIEEIMPHLRSLIARGYSVAVYPEGTRSKDCRIGRFHQGAFYLAQEFNLEILPMYLYGPGKILPKTSHHLHKGIFYIEVDKPLTQTELSAMGDLRKQASTMRRRYVEKYEEIANSLEQ
;
A
#
# COMPACT_ATOMS: atom_id res chain seq x y z
N MET A 1 3.48 -13.73 -15.49
CA MET A 1 2.17 -13.84 -14.83
C MET A 1 1.21 -14.36 -15.86
N THR A 2 0.60 -15.51 -15.60
CA THR A 2 -0.41 -16.09 -16.50
C THR A 2 -1.71 -15.29 -16.42
N GLU A 3 -2.61 -15.44 -17.39
CA GLU A 3 -3.94 -14.79 -17.34
C GLU A 3 -4.77 -15.20 -16.12
N VAL A 4 -4.64 -16.47 -15.70
CA VAL A 4 -5.33 -17.01 -14.52
C VAL A 4 -4.80 -16.38 -13.24
N GLU A 5 -3.48 -16.25 -13.11
CA GLU A 5 -2.86 -15.54 -11.98
C GLU A 5 -3.31 -14.07 -11.94
N LEU A 6 -3.32 -13.39 -13.09
CA LEU A 6 -3.75 -11.99 -13.18
C LEU A 6 -5.19 -11.81 -12.69
N LYS A 7 -6.12 -12.63 -13.19
CA LYS A 7 -7.55 -12.60 -12.79
C LYS A 7 -7.70 -12.80 -11.29
N THR A 8 -7.01 -13.79 -10.75
CA THR A 8 -7.02 -14.11 -9.31
C THR A 8 -6.51 -12.94 -8.49
N GLN A 9 -5.40 -12.31 -8.91
CA GLN A 9 -4.83 -11.17 -8.22
C GLN A 9 -5.73 -9.92 -8.28
N LEU A 10 -6.30 -9.60 -9.45
CA LEU A 10 -7.27 -8.50 -9.59
C LEU A 10 -8.44 -8.66 -8.64
N ARG A 11 -9.03 -9.86 -8.57
CA ARG A 11 -10.15 -10.16 -7.69
C ARG A 11 -9.76 -10.12 -6.21
N SER A 12 -8.58 -10.64 -5.85
CA SER A 12 -8.06 -10.56 -4.48
C SER A 12 -7.84 -9.11 -4.01
N ARG A 13 -7.60 -8.18 -4.94
CA ARG A 13 -7.49 -6.74 -4.66
C ARG A 13 -8.80 -5.98 -4.89
N SER A 14 -9.90 -6.70 -5.15
CA SER A 14 -11.21 -6.10 -5.39
C SER A 14 -11.16 -5.03 -6.51
N ILE A 15 -10.49 -5.36 -7.62
CA ILE A 15 -10.40 -4.53 -8.83
C ILE A 15 -11.37 -5.08 -9.89
N CYS A 16 -12.23 -4.22 -10.43
CA CYS A 16 -13.05 -4.51 -11.61
C CYS A 16 -12.67 -3.61 -12.79
N VAL A 17 -13.22 -3.90 -13.98
CA VAL A 17 -13.13 -3.00 -15.15
C VAL A 17 -14.49 -2.38 -15.44
N VAL A 18 -14.52 -1.06 -15.70
CA VAL A 18 -15.70 -0.28 -16.06
C VAL A 18 -15.52 0.27 -17.48
N ILE A 19 -16.43 -0.07 -18.38
CA ILE A 19 -16.39 0.32 -19.80
C ILE A 19 -17.60 1.20 -20.11
N PRO A 20 -17.49 2.54 -20.09
CA PRO A 20 -18.53 3.42 -20.61
C PRO A 20 -18.54 3.35 -22.14
N THR A 21 -19.72 3.25 -22.74
CA THR A 21 -19.87 3.16 -24.20
C THR A 21 -21.13 3.89 -24.68
N TYR A 22 -21.02 4.54 -25.83
CA TYR A 22 -22.12 5.16 -26.57
C TYR A 22 -21.89 4.92 -28.06
N ASN A 23 -22.81 4.18 -28.69
CA ASN A 23 -22.82 3.87 -30.12
C ASN A 23 -21.48 3.34 -30.69
N ASN A 24 -20.94 2.27 -30.10
CA ASN A 24 -19.69 1.62 -30.53
C ASN A 24 -19.92 0.18 -31.03
N GLU A 25 -20.99 -0.06 -31.80
CA GLU A 25 -21.36 -1.42 -32.26
C GLU A 25 -20.23 -2.17 -32.99
N LYS A 26 -19.31 -1.45 -33.65
CA LYS A 26 -18.20 -2.02 -34.42
C LYS A 26 -17.04 -2.53 -33.55
N THR A 27 -16.80 -1.91 -32.39
CA THR A 27 -15.60 -2.15 -31.58
C THR A 27 -15.91 -2.80 -30.23
N ILE A 28 -17.11 -2.56 -29.68
CA ILE A 28 -17.43 -2.90 -28.29
C ILE A 28 -17.30 -4.40 -27.99
N LYS A 29 -17.70 -5.27 -28.92
CA LYS A 29 -17.60 -6.73 -28.76
C LYS A 29 -16.15 -7.14 -28.49
N THR A 30 -15.26 -6.75 -29.40
CA THR A 30 -13.83 -7.05 -29.32
C THR A 30 -13.19 -6.48 -28.06
N VAL A 31 -13.55 -5.25 -27.68
CA VAL A 31 -13.03 -4.62 -26.45
C VAL A 31 -13.44 -5.41 -25.21
N VAL A 32 -14.71 -5.79 -25.11
CA VAL A 32 -15.22 -6.57 -23.96
C VAL A 32 -14.59 -7.96 -23.93
N GLU A 33 -14.58 -8.69 -25.05
CA GLU A 33 -14.02 -10.04 -25.13
C GLU A 33 -12.52 -10.07 -24.77
N LYS A 34 -11.73 -9.12 -25.31
CA LYS A 34 -10.31 -8.98 -24.93
C LYS A 34 -10.12 -8.60 -23.47
N THR A 35 -11.00 -7.77 -22.91
CA THR A 35 -10.93 -7.40 -21.49
C THR A 35 -11.20 -8.62 -20.60
N LEU A 36 -12.12 -9.50 -20.99
CA LEU A 36 -12.44 -10.74 -20.27
C LEU A 36 -11.27 -11.75 -20.25
N CYS A 37 -10.28 -11.64 -21.15
CA CYS A 37 -9.04 -12.41 -21.06
C CYS A 37 -8.22 -12.02 -19.81
N TYR A 38 -8.25 -10.76 -19.39
CA TYR A 38 -7.42 -10.22 -18.31
C TYR A 38 -8.17 -9.99 -17.00
N CYS A 39 -9.47 -9.70 -17.05
CA CYS A 39 -10.31 -9.43 -15.87
C CYS A 39 -11.66 -10.15 -15.99
N THR A 40 -12.02 -10.92 -14.97
CA THR A 40 -13.33 -11.61 -14.92
C THR A 40 -14.48 -10.65 -14.65
N ASP A 41 -14.25 -9.62 -13.84
CA ASP A 41 -15.28 -8.72 -13.34
C ASP A 41 -15.35 -7.44 -14.20
N VAL A 42 -16.18 -7.47 -15.24
CA VAL A 42 -16.36 -6.37 -16.21
C VAL A 42 -17.78 -5.79 -16.12
N ILE A 43 -17.86 -4.47 -15.96
CA ILE A 43 -19.09 -3.68 -15.92
C ILE A 43 -19.12 -2.79 -17.15
N VAL A 44 -20.11 -2.96 -18.01
CA VAL A 44 -20.29 -2.12 -19.20
C VAL A 44 -21.47 -1.19 -19.00
N VAL A 45 -21.27 0.11 -19.27
CA VAL A 45 -22.32 1.13 -19.13
C VAL A 45 -22.69 1.67 -20.51
N ALA A 46 -23.84 1.22 -21.03
CA ALA A 46 -24.42 1.67 -22.28
C ALA A 46 -25.21 2.98 -22.08
N ASP A 47 -24.59 4.09 -22.47
CA ASP A 47 -25.05 5.46 -22.22
C ASP A 47 -26.12 5.92 -23.22
N GLY A 48 -27.31 5.31 -23.18
CA GLY A 48 -28.40 5.67 -24.10
C GLY A 48 -28.12 5.32 -25.55
N CYS A 49 -27.45 4.18 -25.80
CA CYS A 49 -27.12 3.73 -27.14
C CYS A 49 -28.38 3.55 -28.01
N THR A 50 -28.29 4.03 -29.25
CA THR A 50 -29.37 3.96 -30.26
C THR A 50 -29.06 2.98 -31.39
N ASP A 51 -27.84 2.43 -31.42
CA ASP A 51 -27.37 1.46 -32.40
C ASP A 51 -27.44 0.01 -31.85
N ASN A 52 -26.80 -0.96 -32.52
CA ASN A 52 -26.82 -2.35 -32.07
C ASN A 52 -25.93 -2.63 -30.84
N THR A 53 -25.26 -1.63 -30.26
CA THR A 53 -24.33 -1.80 -29.12
C THR A 53 -24.99 -2.57 -27.97
N LEU A 54 -26.21 -2.19 -27.57
CA LEU A 54 -26.88 -2.85 -26.44
C LEU A 54 -27.26 -4.31 -26.76
N LYS A 55 -27.65 -4.60 -28.00
CA LYS A 55 -27.97 -5.96 -28.46
C LYS A 55 -26.73 -6.85 -28.43
N ILE A 56 -25.60 -6.33 -28.90
CA ILE A 56 -24.31 -7.03 -28.88
C ILE A 56 -23.89 -7.33 -27.44
N LEU A 57 -23.97 -6.35 -26.55
CA LEU A 57 -23.60 -6.52 -25.13
C LEU A 57 -24.45 -7.60 -24.44
N ARG A 58 -25.76 -7.65 -24.71
CA ARG A 58 -26.65 -8.68 -24.17
C ARG A 58 -26.28 -10.10 -24.61
N GLY A 59 -25.53 -10.25 -25.70
CA GLY A 59 -25.00 -11.55 -26.15
C GLY A 59 -23.79 -12.05 -25.35
N ILE A 60 -23.26 -11.28 -24.39
CA ILE A 60 -22.09 -11.62 -23.59
C ILE A 60 -22.54 -11.84 -22.13
N PRO A 61 -22.79 -13.08 -21.69
CA PRO A 61 -23.36 -13.34 -20.36
C PRO A 61 -22.40 -13.06 -19.19
N GLN A 62 -21.09 -12.99 -19.44
CA GLN A 62 -20.07 -12.83 -18.39
C GLN A 62 -19.96 -11.41 -17.83
N ILE A 63 -20.65 -10.43 -18.40
CA ILE A 63 -20.53 -9.01 -18.01
C ILE A 63 -21.74 -8.50 -17.22
N THR A 64 -21.51 -7.50 -16.38
CA THR A 64 -22.61 -6.70 -15.82
C THR A 64 -22.94 -5.55 -16.77
N ILE A 65 -24.19 -5.44 -17.21
CA ILE A 65 -24.63 -4.38 -18.11
C ILE A 65 -25.48 -3.37 -17.35
N ILE A 66 -25.12 -2.09 -17.46
CA ILE A 66 -25.94 -0.96 -17.03
C ILE A 66 -26.40 -0.23 -18.29
N SER A 67 -27.70 0.01 -18.42
CA SER A 67 -28.25 0.76 -19.56
C SER A 67 -29.40 1.65 -19.12
N TYR A 68 -29.62 2.71 -19.86
CA TYR A 68 -30.72 3.64 -19.66
C TYR A 68 -31.05 4.32 -21.01
N PRO A 69 -32.29 4.80 -21.23
CA PRO A 69 -32.78 5.09 -22.58
C PRO A 69 -32.24 6.37 -23.21
N LYS A 70 -31.85 7.37 -22.43
CA LYS A 70 -31.37 8.68 -22.95
C LYS A 70 -29.88 8.86 -22.67
N ASN A 71 -29.11 9.33 -23.65
CA ASN A 71 -27.69 9.66 -23.47
C ASN A 71 -27.54 10.75 -22.39
N LYS A 72 -26.75 10.47 -21.35
CA LYS A 72 -26.48 11.39 -20.23
C LYS A 72 -25.03 11.86 -20.21
N GLY A 73 -24.15 11.19 -20.95
CA GLY A 73 -22.75 11.52 -21.11
C GLY A 73 -21.82 10.62 -20.30
N LYS A 74 -20.54 10.63 -20.69
CA LYS A 74 -19.48 9.79 -20.11
C LYS A 74 -19.35 9.91 -18.60
N GLY A 75 -19.43 11.12 -18.04
CA GLY A 75 -19.36 11.36 -16.60
C GLY A 75 -20.49 10.66 -15.83
N TYR A 76 -21.71 10.70 -16.36
CA TYR A 76 -22.83 9.95 -15.77
C TYR A 76 -22.61 8.43 -15.87
N ALA A 77 -22.13 7.95 -17.02
CA ALA A 77 -21.82 6.54 -17.21
C ALA A 77 -20.75 6.03 -16.23
N LEU A 78 -19.67 6.79 -16.05
CA LEU A 78 -18.63 6.50 -15.05
C LEU A 78 -19.19 6.47 -13.63
N LYS A 79 -20.02 7.45 -13.26
CA LYS A 79 -20.67 7.50 -11.94
C LYS A 79 -21.56 6.27 -11.70
N ALA A 80 -22.35 5.86 -12.69
CA ALA A 80 -23.18 4.66 -12.60
C ALA A 80 -22.34 3.38 -12.48
N GLY A 81 -21.26 3.28 -13.25
CA GLY A 81 -20.30 2.17 -13.17
C GLY A 81 -19.62 2.08 -11.81
N PHE A 82 -19.09 3.19 -11.29
CA PHE A 82 -18.44 3.24 -9.97
C PHE A 82 -19.39 2.93 -8.82
N LYS A 83 -20.64 3.43 -8.88
CA LYS A 83 -21.65 3.11 -7.86
C LYS A 83 -21.96 1.61 -7.85
N THR A 84 -22.05 1.00 -9.02
CA THR A 84 -22.30 -0.45 -9.16
C THR A 84 -21.10 -1.27 -8.71
N ALA A 85 -19.88 -0.83 -9.04
CA ALA A 85 -18.65 -1.45 -8.57
C ALA A 85 -18.57 -1.45 -7.03
N LEU A 86 -18.81 -0.30 -6.40
CA LEU A 86 -18.88 -0.18 -4.95
C LEU A 86 -19.95 -1.09 -4.33
N ALA A 87 -21.15 -1.14 -4.92
CA ALA A 87 -22.25 -1.97 -4.44
C ALA A 87 -21.94 -3.48 -4.55
N LYS A 88 -21.11 -3.89 -5.52
CA LYS A 88 -20.61 -5.26 -5.68
C LYS A 88 -19.39 -5.57 -4.80
N GLY A 89 -18.94 -4.62 -3.97
CA GLY A 89 -17.82 -4.82 -3.04
C GLY A 89 -16.44 -4.50 -3.62
N PHE A 90 -16.36 -3.94 -4.83
CA PHE A 90 -15.06 -3.55 -5.40
C PHE A 90 -14.50 -2.30 -4.71
N SER A 91 -13.20 -2.31 -4.44
CA SER A 91 -12.46 -1.18 -3.88
C SER A 91 -11.81 -0.31 -4.95
N TYR A 92 -11.60 -0.87 -6.14
CA TYR A 92 -10.97 -0.19 -7.26
C TYR A 92 -11.71 -0.48 -8.57
N ALA A 93 -11.69 0.48 -9.48
CA ALA A 93 -12.18 0.31 -10.84
C ALA A 93 -11.14 0.79 -11.85
N ILE A 94 -10.80 -0.05 -12.81
CA ILE A 94 -10.08 0.33 -14.01
C ILE A 94 -11.11 0.81 -15.04
N THR A 95 -10.94 1.99 -15.61
CA THR A 95 -11.77 2.47 -16.73
C THR A 95 -11.10 2.16 -18.05
N LEU A 96 -11.88 1.74 -19.04
CA LEU A 96 -11.42 1.49 -20.40
C LEU A 96 -12.48 2.02 -21.39
N ASP A 97 -12.06 2.73 -22.43
CA ASP A 97 -12.98 3.25 -23.44
C ASP A 97 -13.46 2.15 -24.41
N GLY A 98 -14.72 2.24 -24.86
CA GLY A 98 -15.34 1.26 -25.76
C GLY A 98 -14.93 1.34 -27.24
N ASP A 99 -14.05 2.29 -27.60
CA ASP A 99 -13.63 2.59 -28.98
C ASP A 99 -12.49 1.70 -29.48
N GLY A 100 -11.87 0.91 -28.60
CA GLY A 100 -10.77 0.00 -28.95
C GLY A 100 -9.40 0.67 -29.10
N GLN A 101 -9.23 1.93 -28.70
CA GLN A 101 -7.93 2.62 -28.75
C GLN A 101 -6.96 2.12 -27.67
N HIS A 102 -7.48 1.65 -26.53
CA HIS A 102 -6.66 1.18 -25.42
C HIS A 102 -6.51 -0.35 -25.45
N TYR A 103 -5.30 -0.84 -25.15
CA TYR A 103 -5.03 -2.28 -25.10
C TYR A 103 -5.38 -2.85 -23.71
N PRO A 104 -6.31 -3.83 -23.62
CA PRO A 104 -6.64 -4.46 -22.33
C PRO A 104 -5.46 -5.18 -21.65
N GLU A 105 -4.43 -5.55 -22.41
CA GLU A 105 -3.21 -6.20 -21.89
C GLU A 105 -2.47 -5.33 -20.87
N ASP A 106 -2.62 -4.00 -20.95
CA ASP A 106 -2.02 -3.06 -20.01
C ASP A 106 -2.70 -3.06 -18.62
N ILE A 107 -3.82 -3.79 -18.43
CA ILE A 107 -4.44 -4.02 -17.11
C ILE A 107 -3.40 -4.56 -16.11
N GLN A 108 -2.47 -5.40 -16.57
CA GLN A 108 -1.38 -5.93 -15.74
C GLN A 108 -0.48 -4.83 -15.17
N LEU A 109 -0.27 -3.73 -15.90
CA LEU A 109 0.53 -2.60 -15.45
C LEU A 109 -0.19 -1.84 -14.34
N PHE A 110 -1.51 -1.68 -14.45
CA PHE A 110 -2.34 -1.09 -13.41
C PHE A 110 -2.33 -1.92 -12.12
N LEU A 111 -2.39 -3.26 -12.23
CA LEU A 111 -2.27 -4.13 -11.06
C LEU A 111 -0.92 -3.95 -10.35
N ARG A 112 0.19 -4.01 -11.09
CA ARG A 112 1.54 -3.82 -10.53
C ARG A 112 1.68 -2.46 -9.87
N ALA A 113 1.19 -1.40 -10.53
CA ALA A 113 1.22 -0.06 -9.99
C ALA A 113 0.31 0.10 -8.75
N ASN A 114 -0.83 -0.61 -8.68
CA ASN A 114 -1.70 -0.62 -7.51
C ASN A 114 -1.07 -1.35 -6.32
N GLN A 115 -0.36 -2.46 -6.56
CA GLN A 115 0.41 -3.17 -5.53
C GLN A 115 1.53 -2.27 -4.96
N GLN A 116 2.21 -1.52 -5.83
CA GLN A 116 3.27 -0.61 -5.40
C GLN A 116 2.74 0.67 -4.73
N TYR A 117 1.62 1.20 -5.23
CA TYR A 117 1.02 2.46 -4.80
C TYR A 117 -0.46 2.28 -4.46
N PRO A 118 -0.78 1.57 -3.37
CA PRO A 118 -2.16 1.34 -2.96
C PRO A 118 -2.88 2.65 -2.66
N TYR A 119 -4.21 2.64 -2.80
CA TYR A 119 -5.06 3.83 -2.63
C TYR A 119 -4.75 5.02 -3.54
N SER A 120 -3.89 4.85 -4.55
CA SER A 120 -3.56 5.89 -5.51
C SER A 120 -4.51 5.84 -6.70
N LEU A 121 -4.73 6.99 -7.32
CA LEU A 121 -5.34 7.07 -8.65
C LEU A 121 -4.21 6.90 -9.66
N ILE A 122 -4.29 5.85 -10.47
CA ILE A 122 -3.24 5.49 -11.43
C ILE A 122 -3.72 5.88 -12.83
N ILE A 123 -2.91 6.64 -13.55
CA ILE A 123 -3.22 7.23 -14.85
C ILE A 123 -2.32 6.61 -15.91
N GLY A 124 -2.91 6.01 -16.94
CA GLY A 124 -2.18 5.53 -18.10
C GLY A 124 -1.72 6.66 -19.00
N SER A 125 -0.43 7.00 -18.96
CA SER A 125 0.20 7.97 -19.85
C SER A 125 0.46 7.36 -21.21
N ARG A 126 -0.18 7.91 -22.23
CA ARG A 126 0.05 7.50 -23.62
C ARG A 126 1.46 7.91 -24.03
N GLN A 127 2.16 7.05 -24.76
CA GLN A 127 3.41 7.42 -25.43
C GLN A 127 3.06 8.17 -26.71
N LEU A 128 3.33 9.48 -26.72
CA LEU A 128 2.87 10.40 -27.76
C LEU A 128 4.01 10.87 -28.68
N GLU A 129 5.24 10.50 -28.38
CA GLU A 129 6.42 10.79 -29.20
C GLU A 129 6.35 10.00 -30.50
N GLY A 130 6.58 10.66 -31.64
CA GLY A 130 6.54 10.05 -32.97
C GLY A 130 5.15 9.73 -33.53
N VAL A 131 4.06 9.96 -32.77
CA VAL A 131 2.69 9.66 -33.23
C VAL A 131 2.10 10.81 -34.05
N GLU A 132 1.55 10.50 -35.22
CA GLU A 132 0.90 11.49 -36.08
C GLU A 132 -0.46 11.95 -35.51
N ARG A 133 -0.47 13.17 -34.97
CA ARG A 133 -1.62 13.80 -34.30
C ARG A 133 -1.92 15.16 -34.91
N SER A 134 -3.20 15.53 -34.95
CA SER A 134 -3.61 16.88 -35.34
C SER A 134 -3.09 17.92 -34.35
N SER A 135 -2.76 19.12 -34.85
CA SER A 135 -2.30 20.24 -34.03
C SER A 135 -3.29 20.59 -32.92
N GLY A 136 -4.59 20.52 -33.20
CA GLY A 136 -5.65 20.72 -32.21
C GLY A 136 -5.65 19.69 -31.08
N SER A 137 -5.38 18.41 -31.38
CA SER A 137 -5.29 17.36 -30.35
C SER A 137 -4.05 17.54 -29.46
N LYS A 138 -2.93 17.99 -30.03
CA LYS A 138 -1.72 18.34 -29.27
C LYS A 138 -1.98 19.53 -28.35
N PHE A 139 -2.58 20.60 -28.87
CA PHE A 139 -2.96 21.78 -28.10
C PHE A 139 -3.91 21.42 -26.95
N ALA A 140 -4.99 20.67 -27.21
CA ALA A 140 -5.96 20.28 -26.20
C ALA A 140 -5.33 19.49 -25.05
N ASN A 141 -4.37 18.59 -25.34
CA ASN A 141 -3.66 17.83 -24.32
C ASN A 141 -2.78 18.74 -23.45
N HIS A 142 -2.00 19.63 -24.08
CA HIS A 142 -1.17 20.60 -23.35
C HIS A 142 -2.02 21.55 -22.50
N PHE A 143 -3.12 22.05 -23.06
CA PHE A 143 -4.09 22.89 -22.37
C PHE A 143 -4.68 22.21 -21.14
N SER A 144 -5.09 20.95 -21.25
CA SER A 144 -5.61 20.15 -20.14
C SER A 144 -4.56 19.94 -19.03
N ASN A 145 -3.32 19.61 -19.41
CA ASN A 145 -2.23 19.43 -18.45
C ASN A 145 -1.87 20.74 -17.73
N PHE A 146 -1.88 21.86 -18.46
CA PHE A 146 -1.66 23.20 -17.91
C PHE A 146 -2.70 23.55 -16.83
N TRP A 147 -4.00 23.43 -17.15
CA TRP A 147 -5.05 23.76 -16.18
C TRP A 147 -5.04 22.86 -14.96
N PHE A 148 -4.82 21.56 -15.16
CA PHE A 148 -4.66 20.63 -14.06
C PHE A 148 -3.50 21.05 -13.13
N TYR A 149 -2.37 21.47 -13.69
CA TYR A 149 -1.24 21.97 -12.92
C TYR A 149 -1.61 23.24 -12.14
N ILE A 150 -2.24 24.23 -12.77
CA ILE A 150 -2.67 25.46 -12.10
C ILE A 150 -3.63 25.16 -10.94
N GLN A 151 -4.61 24.29 -11.15
CA GLN A 151 -5.64 23.98 -10.15
C GLN A 151 -5.11 23.15 -8.98
N THR A 152 -4.08 22.33 -9.20
CA THR A 152 -3.65 21.33 -8.20
C THR A 152 -2.22 21.50 -7.69
N GLY A 153 -1.39 22.29 -8.39
CA GLY A 153 0.05 22.40 -8.17
C GLY A 153 0.82 21.12 -8.50
N ARG A 154 0.23 20.19 -9.27
CA ARG A 154 0.85 18.90 -9.62
C ARG A 154 0.93 18.71 -11.12
N ALA A 155 2.06 18.22 -11.59
CA ALA A 155 2.25 17.88 -12.99
C ALA A 155 1.84 16.43 -13.26
N LEU A 156 1.16 16.20 -14.39
CA LEU A 156 0.88 14.88 -14.95
C LEU A 156 1.25 14.89 -16.43
N LYS A 157 1.72 13.73 -16.92
CA LYS A 157 2.15 13.58 -18.32
C LYS A 157 0.97 13.59 -19.30
N ASP A 158 -0.16 13.02 -18.89
CA ASP A 158 -1.35 12.91 -19.74
C ASP A 158 -2.62 12.90 -18.89
N THR A 159 -3.27 14.06 -18.77
CA THR A 159 -4.54 14.20 -18.02
C THR A 159 -5.77 13.78 -18.83
N GLN A 160 -5.63 13.52 -20.13
CA GLN A 160 -6.75 13.26 -21.03
C GLN A 160 -7.00 11.78 -21.34
N THR A 161 -6.11 10.90 -20.90
CA THR A 161 -6.30 9.45 -21.03
C THR A 161 -7.52 8.98 -20.23
N GLY A 162 -8.37 8.15 -20.84
CA GLY A 162 -9.50 7.50 -20.15
C GLY A 162 -9.12 6.20 -19.44
N TYR A 163 -7.89 5.70 -19.66
CA TYR A 163 -7.42 4.45 -19.09
C TYR A 163 -6.78 4.69 -17.72
N ARG A 164 -7.56 4.45 -16.67
CA ARG A 164 -7.16 4.79 -15.28
C ARG A 164 -7.66 3.77 -14.29
N LEU A 165 -6.93 3.59 -13.19
CA LEU A 165 -7.40 2.87 -12.02
C LEU A 165 -7.78 3.87 -10.93
N TYR A 166 -9.03 3.81 -10.50
CA TYR A 166 -9.59 4.68 -9.48
C TYR A 166 -9.74 3.94 -8.13
N PRO A 167 -9.26 4.52 -7.01
CA PRO A 167 -9.53 4.00 -5.66
C PRO A 167 -10.93 4.45 -5.21
N LEU A 168 -11.94 3.61 -5.46
CA LEU A 168 -13.37 3.98 -5.36
C LEU A 168 -13.74 4.56 -3.98
N LYS A 169 -13.25 3.95 -2.89
CA LYS A 169 -13.48 4.41 -1.49
C LYS A 169 -12.79 5.73 -1.14
N ARG A 170 -11.84 6.19 -1.98
CA ARG A 170 -11.08 7.44 -1.81
C ARG A 170 -11.51 8.51 -2.82
N LEU A 171 -12.48 8.22 -3.68
CA LEU A 171 -13.04 9.23 -4.56
C LEU A 171 -13.97 10.14 -3.77
N HIS A 172 -13.70 11.44 -3.88
CA HIS A 172 -14.54 12.49 -3.33
C HIS A 172 -15.22 13.24 -4.48
N GLY A 173 -16.39 13.82 -4.22
CA GLY A 173 -17.09 14.63 -5.22
C GLY A 173 -17.83 13.84 -6.31
N LEU A 174 -18.01 12.52 -6.18
CA LEU A 174 -18.79 11.70 -7.13
C LEU A 174 -20.22 12.25 -7.34
N SER A 175 -20.81 12.87 -6.32
CA SER A 175 -22.12 13.53 -6.40
C SER A 175 -22.08 14.79 -7.26
N LEU A 176 -20.96 15.52 -7.27
CA LEU A 176 -20.76 16.84 -7.88
C LEU A 176 -20.25 16.78 -9.32
N LEU A 177 -19.95 15.59 -9.84
CA LEU A 177 -19.42 15.44 -11.20
C LEU A 177 -20.37 15.98 -12.26
N THR A 178 -19.80 16.70 -13.22
CA THR A 178 -20.43 16.98 -14.49
C THR A 178 -20.77 15.69 -15.24
N SER A 179 -21.70 15.77 -16.19
CA SER A 179 -22.24 14.58 -16.83
C SER A 179 -21.43 14.09 -18.04
N ARG A 180 -20.49 14.89 -18.56
CA ARG A 180 -19.79 14.65 -19.84
C ARG A 180 -18.27 14.40 -19.64
N TYR A 181 -17.44 14.74 -20.63
CA TYR A 181 -16.00 14.42 -20.66
C TYR A 181 -15.20 15.13 -19.56
N GLU A 182 -15.70 16.27 -19.09
CA GLU A 182 -15.16 17.09 -18.01
C GLU A 182 -15.01 16.31 -16.70
N ALA A 183 -15.89 15.34 -16.45
CA ALA A 183 -15.93 14.56 -15.22
C ALA A 183 -14.61 13.85 -14.90
N GLU A 184 -13.89 13.41 -15.93
CA GLU A 184 -12.60 12.75 -15.75
C GLU A 184 -11.52 13.71 -15.23
N LEU A 185 -11.56 14.98 -15.65
CA LEU A 185 -10.67 16.02 -15.12
C LEU A 185 -11.07 16.40 -13.69
N GLU A 186 -12.36 16.60 -13.43
CA GLU A 186 -12.86 16.91 -12.08
C GLU A 186 -12.45 15.84 -11.07
N LEU A 187 -12.59 14.56 -11.42
CA LEU A 187 -12.15 13.45 -10.58
C LEU A 187 -10.65 13.53 -10.24
N LEU A 188 -9.80 13.88 -11.20
CA LEU A 188 -8.35 14.05 -10.96
C LEU A 188 -8.08 15.23 -10.01
N VAL A 189 -8.75 16.36 -10.25
CA VAL A 189 -8.59 17.59 -9.47
C VAL A 189 -9.06 17.37 -8.04
N PHE A 190 -10.26 16.83 -7.84
CA PHE A 190 -10.79 16.51 -6.52
C PHE A 190 -9.94 15.45 -5.81
N ALA A 191 -9.49 14.39 -6.51
CA ALA A 191 -8.60 13.40 -5.92
C ALA A 191 -7.30 14.05 -5.42
N SER A 192 -6.69 14.93 -6.22
CA SER A 192 -5.50 15.69 -5.84
C SER A 192 -5.75 16.56 -4.60
N TRP A 193 -6.85 17.32 -4.61
CA TRP A 193 -7.26 18.17 -3.50
C TRP A 193 -7.62 17.42 -2.23
N HIS A 194 -7.98 16.13 -2.29
CA HIS A 194 -8.21 15.27 -1.14
C HIS A 194 -6.97 14.46 -0.72
N GLY A 195 -5.84 14.67 -1.39
CA GLY A 195 -4.57 14.05 -1.02
C GLY A 195 -4.43 12.63 -1.54
N VAL A 196 -5.29 12.18 -2.45
CA VAL A 196 -5.07 10.95 -3.21
C VAL A 196 -3.79 11.11 -4.01
N LYS A 197 -2.90 10.12 -3.92
CA LYS A 197 -1.66 10.11 -4.70
C LYS A 197 -2.01 9.83 -6.16
N LEU A 198 -1.42 10.60 -7.06
CA LEU A 198 -1.58 10.42 -8.50
C LEU A 198 -0.31 9.78 -9.04
N VAL A 199 -0.44 8.66 -9.73
CA VAL A 199 0.68 7.88 -10.26
C VAL A 199 0.49 7.72 -11.75
N SER A 200 1.51 8.04 -12.54
CA SER A 200 1.46 7.90 -13.99
C SER A 200 2.27 6.69 -14.44
N ILE A 201 1.68 5.83 -15.27
CA ILE A 201 2.34 4.66 -15.86
C ILE A 201 2.28 4.73 -17.38
N PRO A 202 3.32 4.32 -18.12
CA PRO A 202 3.26 4.29 -19.58
C PRO A 202 2.29 3.20 -20.05
N ILE A 203 1.46 3.51 -21.06
CA ILE A 203 0.54 2.58 -21.71
C ILE A 203 0.64 2.66 -23.24
N LYS A 204 0.24 1.59 -23.91
CA LYS A 204 0.11 1.52 -25.37
C LYS A 204 -1.25 2.07 -25.79
N VAL A 205 -1.29 2.74 -26.93
CA VAL A 205 -2.53 3.23 -27.55
C VAL A 205 -2.48 3.02 -29.05
N TYR A 206 -3.55 2.44 -29.57
CA TYR A 206 -3.81 2.35 -30.99
C TYR A 206 -4.42 3.65 -31.49
N TYR A 207 -3.77 4.28 -32.46
CA TYR A 207 -4.29 5.45 -33.15
C TYR A 207 -4.79 5.04 -34.53
N PRO A 208 -6.11 4.94 -34.75
CA PRO A 208 -6.63 4.61 -36.06
C PRO A 208 -6.23 5.67 -37.11
N PRO A 209 -6.16 5.30 -38.40
CA PRO A 209 -5.97 6.23 -39.51
C PRO A 209 -6.95 7.41 -39.45
N ARG A 210 -6.57 8.60 -39.92
CA ARG A 210 -7.42 9.81 -39.79
C ARG A 210 -8.82 9.63 -40.37
N THR A 211 -8.95 8.83 -41.43
CA THR A 211 -10.20 8.51 -42.14
C THR A 211 -11.19 7.70 -41.30
N GLU A 212 -10.71 6.95 -40.30
CA GLU A 212 -11.53 6.08 -39.44
C GLU A 212 -11.78 6.69 -38.05
N ARG A 213 -11.22 7.88 -37.78
CA ARG A 213 -11.38 8.56 -36.49
C ARG A 213 -12.76 9.16 -36.36
N VAL A 214 -13.63 8.49 -35.63
CA VAL A 214 -14.89 9.06 -35.16
C VAL A 214 -14.64 9.77 -33.83
N SER A 215 -14.74 11.09 -33.83
CA SER A 215 -14.75 11.89 -32.60
C SER A 215 -16.14 12.44 -32.36
N HIS A 216 -16.72 12.14 -31.19
CA HIS A 216 -17.98 12.74 -30.76
C HIS A 216 -17.80 14.13 -30.11
N PHE A 217 -16.57 14.66 -30.09
CA PHE A 217 -16.27 16.00 -29.59
C PHE A 217 -16.87 17.06 -30.52
N ARG A 218 -17.62 18.01 -29.95
CA ARG A 218 -18.23 19.13 -30.68
C ARG A 218 -17.36 20.37 -30.56
N PRO A 219 -16.62 20.77 -31.61
CA PRO A 219 -15.78 21.97 -31.57
C PRO A 219 -16.61 23.20 -31.16
N GLY A 220 -16.03 24.07 -30.33
CA GLY A 220 -16.73 25.25 -29.80
C GLY A 220 -17.51 24.96 -28.51
N MET A 221 -18.65 24.26 -28.58
CA MET A 221 -19.50 24.02 -27.39
C MET A 221 -18.77 23.26 -26.28
N ASP A 222 -18.10 22.15 -26.61
CA ASP A 222 -17.37 21.38 -25.60
C ASP A 222 -16.12 22.14 -25.12
N PHE A 223 -15.50 22.95 -25.99
CA PHE A 223 -14.39 23.82 -25.60
C PHE A 223 -14.82 24.92 -24.61
N ALA A 224 -15.98 25.55 -24.84
CA ALA A 224 -16.55 26.56 -23.95
C ALA A 224 -16.91 25.96 -22.59
N ARG A 225 -17.51 24.76 -22.57
CA ARG A 225 -17.80 24.03 -21.32
C ARG A 225 -16.55 23.68 -20.54
N ILE A 226 -15.52 23.16 -21.22
CA ILE A 226 -14.22 22.85 -20.60
C ILE A 226 -13.59 24.14 -20.04
N SER A 227 -13.68 25.25 -20.75
CA SER A 227 -13.14 26.54 -20.28
C SER A 227 -13.90 27.09 -19.06
N LEU A 228 -15.23 27.02 -19.07
CA LEU A 228 -16.06 27.39 -17.93
C LEU A 228 -15.77 26.51 -16.71
N LEU A 229 -15.69 25.19 -16.91
CA LEU A 229 -15.32 24.26 -15.85
C LEU A 229 -13.96 24.63 -15.26
N ASN A 230 -12.94 24.84 -16.09
CA ASN A 230 -11.61 25.16 -15.60
C ASN A 230 -11.59 26.49 -14.82
N THR A 231 -12.43 27.45 -15.21
CA THR A 231 -12.61 28.72 -14.47
C THR A 231 -13.20 28.45 -13.09
N ILE A 232 -14.26 27.65 -13.00
CA ILE A 232 -14.89 27.24 -11.73
C ILE A 232 -13.89 26.46 -10.86
N LEU A 233 -13.17 25.50 -11.44
CA LEU A 233 -12.18 24.70 -10.73
C LEU A 233 -11.00 25.55 -10.23
N CYS A 234 -10.60 26.61 -10.95
CA CYS A 234 -9.60 27.55 -10.47
C CYS A 234 -10.09 28.36 -9.27
N PHE A 235 -11.34 28.84 -9.30
CA PHE A 235 -11.94 29.48 -8.13
C PHE A 235 -12.01 28.52 -6.93
N LEU A 236 -12.53 27.30 -7.15
CA LEU A 236 -12.60 26.24 -6.14
C LEU A 236 -11.20 25.81 -5.66
N ALA A 237 -10.17 25.86 -6.50
CA ALA A 237 -8.80 25.57 -6.11
C ALA A 237 -8.32 26.53 -5.01
N VAL A 238 -8.76 27.78 -5.03
CA VAL A 238 -8.42 28.80 -4.04
C VAL A 238 -9.29 28.66 -2.79
N VAL A 239 -10.62 28.60 -2.94
CA VAL A 239 -11.54 28.64 -1.78
C VAL A 239 -11.72 27.30 -1.07
N TYR A 240 -11.45 26.18 -1.76
CA TYR A 240 -11.66 24.82 -1.23
C TYR A 240 -10.38 23.98 -1.31
N GLY A 241 -9.77 23.89 -2.50
CA GLY A 241 -8.61 23.03 -2.74
C GLY A 241 -7.36 23.42 -1.94
N LEU A 242 -7.07 24.71 -1.83
CA LEU A 242 -5.91 25.23 -1.11
C LEU A 242 -6.08 25.12 0.42
N PRO A 243 -7.19 25.58 1.04
CA PRO A 243 -7.45 25.36 2.46
C PRO A 243 -7.37 23.89 2.87
N LEU A 244 -7.93 22.97 2.07
CA LEU A 244 -7.82 21.54 2.37
C LEU A 244 -6.39 21.01 2.29
N ARG A 245 -5.61 21.44 1.30
CA ARG A 245 -4.19 21.05 1.17
C ARG A 245 -3.37 21.59 2.35
N LEU A 246 -3.54 22.85 2.70
CA LEU A 246 -2.86 23.50 3.83
C LEU A 246 -3.27 22.86 5.16
N GLY A 247 -4.57 22.64 5.38
CA GLY A 247 -5.08 21.98 6.59
C GLY A 247 -4.53 20.56 6.74
N ARG A 248 -4.45 19.79 5.65
CA ARG A 248 -3.80 18.46 5.70
C ARG A 248 -2.31 18.54 5.99
N LEU A 249 -1.59 19.46 5.37
CA LEU A 249 -0.17 19.66 5.62
C LEU A 249 0.07 20.05 7.09
N PHE A 250 -0.70 21.00 7.59
CA PHE A 250 -0.66 21.45 8.98
C PHE A 250 -0.93 20.29 9.96
N MET A 251 -1.98 19.51 9.75
CA MET A 251 -2.26 18.32 10.58
C MET A 251 -1.19 17.24 10.48
N HIS A 252 -0.57 17.09 9.31
CA HIS A 252 0.55 16.16 9.11
C HIS A 252 1.78 16.58 9.93
N VAL A 253 2.11 17.88 9.91
CA VAL A 253 3.19 18.48 10.70
C VAL A 253 2.89 18.37 12.20
N ILE A 254 1.72 18.83 12.66
CA ILE A 254 1.31 18.76 14.07
C ILE A 254 1.47 17.36 14.61
N ARG A 255 0.93 16.35 13.90
CA ARG A 255 1.06 14.97 14.34
C ARG A 255 2.52 14.53 14.45
N THR A 256 3.32 14.83 13.44
CA THR A 256 4.72 14.41 13.41
C THR A 256 5.48 15.04 14.56
N VAL A 257 5.32 16.36 14.76
CA VAL A 257 5.93 17.11 15.85
C VAL A 257 5.45 16.59 17.20
N TYR A 258 4.14 16.46 17.41
CA TYR A 258 3.58 15.90 18.64
C TYR A 258 4.16 14.52 18.96
N SER A 259 4.17 13.61 17.99
CA SER A 259 4.64 12.23 18.22
C SER A 259 6.14 12.20 18.52
N LEU A 260 6.93 13.05 17.86
CA LEU A 260 8.36 13.20 18.13
C LEU A 260 8.61 13.79 19.52
N LEU A 261 7.92 14.88 19.87
CA LEU A 261 8.03 15.52 21.19
C LEU A 261 7.60 14.57 22.30
N PHE A 262 6.48 13.87 22.13
CA PHE A 262 6.04 12.85 23.05
C PHE A 262 7.07 11.73 23.19
N PHE A 263 7.59 11.19 22.08
CA PHE A 263 8.59 10.12 22.12
C PHE A 263 9.89 10.56 22.80
N LEU A 264 10.38 11.77 22.50
CA LEU A 264 11.56 12.35 23.13
C LEU A 264 11.33 12.60 24.62
N PHE A 265 10.20 13.20 25.00
CA PHE A 265 9.84 13.42 26.40
C PHE A 265 9.75 12.09 27.15
N PHE A 266 8.95 11.15 26.65
CA PHE A 266 8.76 9.85 27.27
C PHE A 266 10.09 9.08 27.40
N THR A 267 10.92 9.10 26.37
CA THR A 267 12.20 8.36 26.39
C THR A 267 13.24 9.05 27.26
N LEU A 268 13.46 10.35 27.11
CA LEU A 268 14.58 11.08 27.74
C LEU A 268 14.26 11.58 29.15
N VAL A 269 13.00 11.89 29.44
CA VAL A 269 12.58 12.47 30.73
C VAL A 269 11.98 11.42 31.66
N VAL A 270 11.21 10.47 31.11
CA VAL A 270 10.50 9.46 31.92
C VAL A 270 11.29 8.14 31.96
N PHE A 271 11.45 7.49 30.81
CA PHE A 271 11.91 6.10 30.75
C PHE A 271 13.40 5.93 31.03
N THR A 272 14.26 6.67 30.33
CA THR A 272 15.72 6.51 30.45
C THR A 272 16.22 6.91 31.85
N PRO A 273 15.81 8.04 32.45
CA PRO A 273 16.22 8.37 33.81
C PRO A 273 15.74 7.35 34.83
N PHE A 274 14.50 6.88 34.71
CA PHE A 274 13.98 5.82 35.57
C PHE A 274 14.82 4.55 35.47
N VAL A 275 15.12 4.07 34.24
CA VAL A 275 15.96 2.89 34.03
C VAL A 275 17.38 3.12 34.56
N TRP A 276 17.95 4.30 34.36
CA TRP A 276 19.29 4.64 34.85
C TRP A 276 19.35 4.58 36.38
N ILE A 277 18.39 5.19 37.07
CA ILE A 277 18.27 5.11 38.53
C ILE A 277 18.05 3.65 38.95
N TYR A 278 17.06 2.98 38.36
CA TYR A 278 16.72 1.60 38.67
C TYR A 278 17.92 0.66 38.53
N THR A 279 18.71 0.81 37.46
CA THR A 279 19.87 -0.06 37.21
C THR A 279 21.04 0.23 38.16
N ARG A 280 21.24 1.47 38.62
CA ARG A 280 22.28 1.83 39.61
C ARG A 280 21.90 1.54 41.06
N LEU A 281 20.61 1.42 41.38
CA LEU A 281 20.16 1.10 42.73
C LEU A 281 20.36 -0.39 43.06
N GLY A 282 21.54 -0.75 43.55
CA GLY A 282 21.89 -2.11 43.96
C GLY A 282 22.22 -3.06 42.79
N LYS A 283 22.64 -4.29 43.12
CA LYS A 283 23.13 -5.27 42.14
C LYS A 283 22.04 -5.69 41.15
N ILE A 284 22.42 -5.87 39.88
CA ILE A 284 21.56 -6.39 38.83
C ILE A 284 21.42 -7.91 38.97
N THR A 285 20.40 -8.34 39.70
CA THR A 285 20.01 -9.75 39.82
C THR A 285 19.10 -10.18 38.66
N GLU A 286 18.96 -11.49 38.46
CA GLU A 286 18.06 -12.04 37.42
C GLU A 286 16.61 -11.55 37.58
N LYS A 287 16.08 -11.55 38.82
CA LYS A 287 14.75 -11.00 39.13
C LYS A 287 14.64 -9.52 38.75
N LYS A 288 15.71 -8.76 38.96
CA LYS A 288 15.77 -7.33 38.62
C LYS A 288 15.82 -7.11 37.11
N ARG A 289 16.54 -7.97 36.36
CA ARG A 289 16.53 -7.98 34.89
C ARG A 289 15.14 -8.33 34.36
N TYR A 290 14.50 -9.38 34.86
CA TYR A 290 13.15 -9.74 34.43
C TYR A 290 12.14 -8.60 34.66
N ARG A 291 12.21 -7.89 35.80
CA ARG A 291 11.42 -6.68 36.04
C ARG A 291 11.73 -5.53 35.07
N LEU A 292 12.98 -5.39 34.62
CA LEU A 292 13.34 -4.43 33.57
C LEU A 292 12.68 -4.82 32.23
N HIS A 293 12.65 -6.11 31.88
CA HIS A 293 11.93 -6.58 30.70
C HIS A 293 10.41 -6.34 30.80
N LEU A 294 9.82 -6.56 31.98
CA LEU A 294 8.41 -6.20 32.23
C LEU A 294 8.16 -4.71 32.05
N LEU A 295 9.06 -3.86 32.53
CA LEU A 295 8.98 -2.41 32.34
C LEU A 295 9.02 -2.05 30.84
N ILE A 296 9.96 -2.62 30.07
CA ILE A 296 10.05 -2.40 28.62
C ILE A 296 8.75 -2.86 27.94
N TYR A 297 8.26 -4.05 28.27
CA TYR A 297 6.99 -4.59 27.77
C TYR A 297 5.81 -3.65 28.01
N HIS A 298 5.63 -3.18 29.26
CA HIS A 298 4.54 -2.27 29.61
C HIS A 298 4.70 -0.89 28.94
N ALA A 299 5.92 -0.37 28.84
CA ALA A 299 6.19 0.88 28.13
C ALA A 299 5.88 0.76 26.63
N SER A 300 6.27 -0.33 25.97
CA SER A 300 5.95 -0.58 24.57
C SER A 300 4.43 -0.72 24.36
N ARG A 301 3.71 -1.40 25.26
CA ARG A 301 2.24 -1.47 25.20
C ARG A 301 1.58 -0.11 25.40
N PHE A 302 2.10 0.70 26.33
CA PHE A 302 1.60 2.05 26.53
C PHE A 302 1.74 2.88 25.26
N VAL A 303 2.94 2.92 24.67
CA VAL A 303 3.20 3.71 23.45
C VAL A 303 2.41 3.20 22.25
N MET A 304 2.37 1.88 22.03
CA MET A 304 1.79 1.31 20.80
C MET A 304 0.26 1.12 20.87
N ILE A 305 -0.30 0.79 22.04
CA ILE A 305 -1.70 0.37 22.19
C ILE A 305 -2.52 1.41 22.95
N HIS A 306 -2.06 1.86 24.12
CA HIS A 306 -2.89 2.70 25.01
C HIS A 306 -2.84 4.19 24.64
N HIS A 307 -1.66 4.76 24.52
CA HIS A 307 -1.44 6.11 24.00
C HIS A 307 -1.63 6.13 22.48
N GLY A 308 -1.01 5.16 21.81
CA GLY A 308 -1.00 5.04 20.36
C GLY A 308 -0.18 6.15 19.68
N ILE A 309 0.09 5.98 18.39
CA ILE A 309 0.68 7.02 17.56
C ILE A 309 -0.45 7.71 16.78
N PRO A 310 -0.63 9.04 16.88
CA PRO A 310 -1.77 9.71 16.27
C PRO A 310 -1.95 9.39 14.77
N GLY A 311 -3.18 9.16 14.34
CA GLY A 311 -3.48 8.80 12.96
C GLY A 311 -2.98 7.41 12.53
N THR A 312 -2.60 6.57 13.49
CA THR A 312 -2.30 5.15 13.27
C THR A 312 -3.24 4.27 14.09
N LYS A 313 -3.37 2.99 13.71
CA LYS A 313 -4.10 1.98 14.49
C LYS A 313 -3.21 0.76 14.66
N PHE A 314 -3.12 0.25 15.88
CA PHE A 314 -2.43 -1.00 16.18
C PHE A 314 -3.40 -2.18 16.11
N GLN A 315 -3.09 -3.17 15.28
CA GLN A 315 -3.89 -4.36 15.06
C GLN A 315 -2.98 -5.59 15.04
N TYR A 316 -3.49 -6.72 15.50
CA TYR A 316 -2.74 -7.96 15.43
C TYR A 316 -3.67 -9.16 15.29
N LYS A 317 -3.12 -10.24 14.74
CA LYS A 317 -3.74 -11.56 14.62
C LYS A 317 -2.73 -12.61 15.08
N ILE A 318 -3.14 -13.46 16.02
CA ILE A 318 -2.27 -14.50 16.58
C ILE A 318 -2.92 -15.86 16.30
N ALA A 319 -2.14 -16.81 15.78
CA ALA A 319 -2.58 -18.18 15.60
C ALA A 319 -3.04 -18.81 16.93
N LYS A 320 -4.00 -19.72 16.87
CA LYS A 320 -4.54 -20.39 18.07
C LYS A 320 -3.44 -21.22 18.75
N GLY A 321 -3.35 -21.12 20.08
CA GLY A 321 -2.46 -21.95 20.89
C GLY A 321 -1.01 -21.44 20.98
N ILE A 322 -0.72 -20.22 20.55
CA ILE A 322 0.60 -19.62 20.73
C ILE A 322 0.80 -19.18 22.18
N ASP A 323 1.78 -19.79 22.85
CA ASP A 323 2.30 -19.33 24.14
C ASP A 323 3.62 -18.58 23.94
N PHE A 324 3.63 -17.28 24.22
CA PHE A 324 4.82 -16.44 24.11
C PHE A 324 5.81 -16.60 25.28
N ASN A 325 5.49 -17.43 26.29
CA ASN A 325 6.41 -17.78 27.36
C ASN A 325 7.30 -18.98 27.00
N GLN A 326 6.94 -19.74 25.97
CA GLN A 326 7.77 -20.82 25.45
C GLN A 326 8.94 -20.23 24.64
N PRO A 327 10.20 -20.58 24.96
CA PRO A 327 11.37 -20.13 24.20
C PRO A 327 11.32 -20.58 22.74
N ARG A 328 11.46 -19.61 21.83
CA ARG A 328 11.47 -19.85 20.38
C ARG A 328 12.43 -18.89 19.68
N ILE A 329 12.79 -19.22 18.45
CA ILE A 329 13.41 -18.25 17.55
C ILE A 329 12.29 -17.50 16.83
N ILE A 330 12.13 -16.21 17.09
CA ILE A 330 11.12 -15.37 16.45
C ILE A 330 11.75 -14.74 15.21
N ILE A 331 11.15 -14.95 14.04
CA ILE A 331 11.61 -14.32 12.79
C ILE A 331 10.63 -13.25 12.37
N CYS A 332 11.15 -12.10 11.95
CA CYS A 332 10.34 -10.95 11.56
C CYS A 332 10.94 -10.21 10.35
N ASN A 333 10.11 -9.72 9.43
CA ASN A 333 10.57 -8.78 8.40
C ASN A 333 10.88 -7.40 9.01
N HIS A 334 11.79 -6.64 8.40
CA HIS A 334 12.31 -5.39 8.96
C HIS A 334 12.10 -4.19 8.03
N GLN A 335 11.28 -3.22 8.43
CA GLN A 335 10.83 -2.09 7.61
C GLN A 335 10.98 -0.72 8.30
N SER A 336 11.02 -0.66 9.63
CA SER A 336 11.05 0.61 10.38
C SER A 336 11.79 0.52 11.71
N HIS A 337 12.08 1.67 12.32
CA HIS A 337 12.53 1.73 13.72
C HIS A 337 11.44 1.26 14.70
N LEU A 338 10.17 1.33 14.29
CA LEU A 338 9.03 0.97 15.14
C LEU A 338 8.80 -0.55 15.25
N ASP A 339 9.48 -1.35 14.43
CA ASP A 339 9.30 -2.82 14.38
C ASP A 339 9.63 -3.52 15.71
N LEU A 340 10.61 -2.97 16.43
CA LEU A 340 11.02 -3.49 17.73
C LEU A 340 9.90 -3.30 18.76
N MET A 341 9.36 -2.08 18.84
CA MET A 341 8.25 -1.74 19.74
C MET A 341 7.01 -2.57 19.44
N CYS A 342 6.76 -2.86 18.15
CA CYS A 342 5.68 -3.72 17.69
C CYS A 342 5.78 -5.15 18.25
N GLN A 343 6.99 -5.71 18.40
CA GLN A 343 7.19 -7.05 18.98
C GLN A 343 7.14 -7.08 20.50
N LEU A 344 7.69 -6.03 21.14
CA LEU A 344 7.76 -5.92 22.60
C LEU A 344 6.39 -5.86 23.29
N VAL A 345 5.28 -5.71 22.55
CA VAL A 345 3.93 -5.71 23.14
C VAL A 345 3.40 -7.10 23.51
N PHE A 346 4.02 -8.18 23.01
CA PHE A 346 3.52 -9.55 23.14
C PHE A 346 4.06 -10.29 24.35
N THR A 347 5.35 -10.10 24.69
CA THR A 347 5.97 -10.78 25.81
C THR A 347 7.14 -9.99 26.39
N PRO A 348 7.36 -10.02 27.72
CA PRO A 348 8.59 -9.53 28.32
C PRO A 348 9.77 -10.49 28.11
N LYS A 349 9.53 -11.77 27.80
CA LYS A 349 10.57 -12.80 27.63
C LYS A 349 11.08 -12.88 26.19
N ILE A 350 11.57 -11.74 25.69
CA ILE A 350 12.14 -11.61 24.34
C ILE A 350 13.44 -10.82 24.41
N VAL A 351 14.44 -11.27 23.65
CA VAL A 351 15.71 -10.57 23.45
C VAL A 351 15.99 -10.39 21.96
N PHE A 352 16.74 -9.34 21.63
CA PHE A 352 17.06 -8.99 20.25
C PHE A 352 18.56 -9.08 20.02
N LEU A 353 18.93 -9.53 18.83
CA LEU A 353 20.28 -9.37 18.31
C LEU A 353 20.41 -7.95 17.72
N THR A 354 21.42 -7.21 18.18
CA THR A 354 21.61 -5.79 17.87
C THR A 354 22.93 -5.55 17.14
N ASN A 355 23.06 -4.37 16.52
CA ASN A 355 24.34 -3.93 15.96
C ASN A 355 25.23 -3.35 17.06
N ALA A 356 26.55 -3.41 16.88
CA ALA A 356 27.54 -2.87 17.83
C ALA A 356 27.26 -1.41 18.24
N TRP A 357 26.97 -0.54 17.28
CA TRP A 357 26.69 0.88 17.56
C TRP A 357 25.43 1.10 18.43
N VAL A 358 24.48 0.16 18.45
CA VAL A 358 23.29 0.23 19.32
C VAL A 358 23.69 -0.10 20.76
N TRP A 359 24.52 -1.13 20.92
CA TRP A 359 25.08 -1.56 22.21
C TRP A 359 25.96 -0.49 22.84
N ASP A 360 26.78 0.19 22.03
CA ASP A 360 27.76 1.19 22.47
C ASP A 360 27.17 2.61 22.61
N ASN A 361 25.87 2.80 22.33
CA ASN A 361 25.25 4.13 22.36
C ASN A 361 25.23 4.75 23.78
N PRO A 362 25.57 6.04 23.94
CA PRO A 362 25.65 6.67 25.27
C PRO A 362 24.30 6.87 25.96
N PHE A 363 23.20 6.99 25.21
CA PHE A 363 21.86 7.25 25.78
C PHE A 363 21.15 5.96 26.20
N TYR A 364 21.12 4.97 25.31
CA TYR A 364 20.36 3.73 25.54
C TYR A 364 21.25 2.49 25.74
N GLY A 365 22.57 2.56 25.54
CA GLY A 365 23.45 1.40 25.69
C GLY A 365 23.37 0.75 27.08
N SER A 366 23.23 1.55 28.15
CA SER A 366 23.03 1.00 29.51
C SER A 366 21.76 0.14 29.60
N LEU A 367 20.64 0.60 29.03
CA LEU A 367 19.40 -0.16 28.97
C LEU A 367 19.60 -1.47 28.19
N ILE A 368 20.18 -1.39 26.99
CA ILE A 368 20.41 -2.54 26.10
C ILE A 368 21.27 -3.62 26.80
N ARG A 369 22.34 -3.21 27.48
CA ARG A 369 23.24 -4.11 28.23
C ARG A 369 22.56 -4.76 29.43
N ASN A 370 21.76 -3.99 30.17
CA ASN A 370 21.04 -4.51 31.34
C ASN A 370 19.86 -5.41 30.95
N ALA A 371 19.24 -5.18 29.79
CA ALA A 371 18.21 -6.01 29.19
C ALA A 371 18.76 -7.19 28.35
N GLU A 372 20.09 -7.40 28.34
CA GLU A 372 20.72 -8.55 27.68
C GLU A 372 20.40 -8.65 26.17
N TYR A 373 20.26 -7.51 25.49
CA TYR A 373 20.08 -7.46 24.03
C TYR A 373 21.45 -7.51 23.35
N LEU A 374 21.86 -8.71 22.91
CA LEU A 374 23.24 -9.02 22.56
C LEU A 374 23.67 -8.39 21.22
N PRO A 375 24.89 -7.83 21.12
CA PRO A 375 25.42 -7.32 19.86
C PRO A 375 26.00 -8.45 19.01
N VAL A 376 25.82 -8.39 17.69
CA VAL A 376 26.51 -9.27 16.73
C VAL A 376 27.62 -8.46 16.06
N ARG A 377 28.88 -8.76 16.38
CA ARG A 377 30.08 -8.06 15.89
C ARG A 377 30.77 -8.84 14.77
N GLU A 378 31.34 -9.99 15.09
CA GLU A 378 32.16 -10.81 14.16
C GLU A 378 31.61 -12.23 13.94
N GLY A 379 30.52 -12.59 14.62
CA GLY A 379 29.87 -13.91 14.50
C GLY A 379 28.77 -14.09 15.54
N ILE A 380 27.96 -15.13 15.38
CA ILE A 380 26.95 -15.53 16.39
C ILE A 380 27.61 -16.40 17.48
N GLU A 381 28.74 -17.01 17.17
CA GLU A 381 29.48 -17.98 17.97
C GLU A 381 29.87 -17.40 19.34
N GLU A 382 30.32 -16.14 19.39
CA GLU A 382 30.71 -15.46 20.64
C GLU A 382 29.54 -15.28 21.63
N ILE A 383 28.33 -15.13 21.10
CA ILE A 383 27.12 -14.90 21.91
C ILE A 383 26.39 -16.19 22.26
N MET A 384 26.82 -17.34 21.74
CA MET A 384 26.16 -18.64 21.96
C MET A 384 26.02 -19.04 23.43
N PRO A 385 27.04 -18.91 24.31
CA PRO A 385 26.89 -19.24 25.72
C PRO A 385 25.83 -18.36 26.42
N HIS A 386 25.79 -17.07 26.06
CA HIS A 386 24.82 -16.11 26.60
C HIS A 386 23.40 -16.43 26.13
N LEU A 387 23.23 -16.76 24.83
CA LEU A 387 21.95 -17.20 24.29
C LEU A 387 21.46 -18.49 24.96
N ARG A 388 22.34 -19.47 25.19
CA ARG A 388 22.00 -20.71 25.93
C ARG A 388 21.44 -20.41 27.32
N SER A 389 22.08 -19.50 28.05
CA SER A 389 21.62 -19.04 29.37
C SER A 389 20.25 -18.34 29.30
N LEU A 390 20.05 -17.45 28.33
CA LEU A 390 18.78 -16.72 28.14
C LEU A 390 17.62 -17.69 27.80
N ILE A 391 17.86 -18.62 26.89
CA ILE A 391 16.87 -19.64 26.49
C ILE A 391 16.50 -20.51 27.68
N ALA A 392 17.48 -20.95 28.48
CA ALA A 392 17.22 -21.73 29.70
C ALA A 392 16.38 -20.95 30.73
N ARG A 393 16.49 -19.62 30.77
CA ARG A 393 15.65 -18.72 31.60
C ARG A 393 14.27 -18.44 31.00
N GLY A 394 13.97 -18.98 29.84
CA GLY A 394 12.67 -18.87 29.19
C GLY A 394 12.57 -17.75 28.16
N TYR A 395 13.67 -17.16 27.69
CA TYR A 395 13.64 -16.07 26.72
C TYR A 395 13.63 -16.58 25.27
N SER A 396 12.75 -15.98 24.47
CA SER A 396 12.77 -16.10 23.00
C SER A 396 13.79 -15.15 22.37
N VAL A 397 14.40 -15.58 21.27
CA VAL A 397 15.39 -14.78 20.53
C VAL A 397 14.75 -14.27 19.25
N ALA A 398 14.62 -12.96 19.12
CA ALA A 398 14.06 -12.32 17.94
C ALA A 398 15.15 -11.90 16.95
N VAL A 399 14.95 -12.29 15.70
CA VAL A 399 15.91 -12.08 14.61
C VAL A 399 15.20 -11.49 13.40
N TYR A 400 15.84 -10.46 12.82
CA TYR A 400 15.47 -9.91 11.52
C TYR A 400 16.41 -10.51 10.46
N PRO A 401 16.03 -11.60 9.76
CA PRO A 401 16.91 -12.30 8.84
C PRO A 401 17.30 -11.46 7.61
N GLU A 402 16.62 -10.35 7.35
CA GLU A 402 17.03 -9.39 6.32
C GLU A 402 18.33 -8.65 6.66
N GLY A 403 18.71 -8.58 7.94
CA GLY A 403 19.90 -7.89 8.44
C GLY A 403 19.84 -6.35 8.38
N THR A 404 18.95 -5.78 7.56
CA THR A 404 18.73 -4.33 7.49
C THR A 404 17.27 -4.01 7.20
N ARG A 405 16.85 -2.79 7.56
CA ARG A 405 15.52 -2.27 7.23
C ARG A 405 15.37 -2.07 5.73
N SER A 406 14.29 -2.59 5.18
CA SER A 406 13.83 -2.34 3.83
C SER A 406 13.54 -0.86 3.60
N LYS A 407 13.93 -0.32 2.43
CA LYS A 407 13.68 1.08 2.05
C LYS A 407 12.31 1.26 1.37
N ASP A 408 11.80 0.21 0.77
CA ASP A 408 10.61 0.21 -0.09
C ASP A 408 9.53 -0.78 0.38
N CYS A 409 9.67 -1.28 1.62
CA CYS A 409 8.82 -2.31 2.23
C CYS A 409 8.86 -3.69 1.54
N ARG A 410 9.72 -3.91 0.54
CA ARG A 410 9.92 -5.26 -0.02
C ARG A 410 10.67 -6.15 0.96
N ILE A 411 10.33 -7.43 0.97
CA ILE A 411 11.02 -8.45 1.78
C ILE A 411 12.37 -8.75 1.15
N GLY A 412 13.44 -8.37 1.85
CA GLY A 412 14.83 -8.59 1.48
C GLY A 412 15.25 -10.07 1.51
N ARG A 413 16.52 -10.33 1.21
CA ARG A 413 17.10 -11.67 1.31
C ARG A 413 17.20 -12.09 2.77
N PHE A 414 16.77 -13.30 3.10
CA PHE A 414 16.97 -13.86 4.43
C PHE A 414 18.37 -14.49 4.54
N HIS A 415 19.05 -14.19 5.64
CA HIS A 415 20.32 -14.78 6.04
C HIS A 415 20.05 -16.02 6.90
N GLN A 416 21.02 -16.94 6.93
CA GLN A 416 20.84 -18.26 7.56
C GLN A 416 20.95 -18.26 9.10
N GLY A 417 21.39 -17.16 9.72
CA GLY A 417 21.70 -17.12 11.16
C GLY A 417 20.54 -17.50 12.08
N ALA A 418 19.30 -17.09 11.77
CA ALA A 418 18.13 -17.48 12.55
C ALA A 418 17.85 -18.99 12.51
N PHE A 419 18.09 -19.62 11.35
CA PHE A 419 17.87 -21.05 11.13
C PHE A 419 18.96 -21.88 11.81
N TYR A 420 20.21 -21.40 11.74
CA TYR A 420 21.32 -21.97 12.49
C TYR A 420 21.03 -21.98 14.00
N LEU A 421 20.57 -20.84 14.56
CA LEU A 421 20.18 -20.74 15.96
C LEU A 421 19.05 -21.70 16.33
N ALA A 422 18.05 -21.84 15.47
CA ALA A 422 16.94 -22.77 15.70
C ALA A 422 17.41 -24.21 15.77
N GLN A 423 18.29 -24.62 14.86
CA GLN A 423 18.87 -25.97 14.82
C GLN A 423 19.76 -26.24 16.04
N GLU A 424 20.68 -25.32 16.36
CA GLU A 424 21.67 -25.47 17.44
C GLU A 424 21.04 -25.53 18.84
N PHE A 425 19.94 -24.79 19.05
CA PHE A 425 19.19 -24.82 20.30
C PHE A 425 17.99 -25.78 20.29
N ASN A 426 17.78 -26.51 19.19
CA ASN A 426 16.62 -27.38 18.99
C ASN A 426 15.28 -26.67 19.30
N LEU A 427 15.13 -25.43 18.83
CA LEU A 427 13.97 -24.56 19.07
C LEU A 427 13.12 -24.41 17.82
N GLU A 428 11.80 -24.27 18.00
CA GLU A 428 10.90 -23.93 16.90
C GLU A 428 11.13 -22.50 16.39
N ILE A 429 10.87 -22.27 15.11
CA ILE A 429 10.83 -20.93 14.53
C ILE A 429 9.39 -20.41 14.57
N LEU A 430 9.16 -19.27 15.21
CA LEU A 430 7.86 -18.57 15.22
C LEU A 430 7.85 -17.44 14.16
N PRO A 431 7.10 -17.58 13.06
CA PRO A 431 7.00 -16.54 12.06
C PRO A 431 6.09 -15.39 12.52
N MET A 432 6.63 -14.17 12.51
CA MET A 432 5.88 -12.93 12.72
C MET A 432 5.98 -12.04 11.49
N TYR A 433 4.84 -11.62 10.96
CA TYR A 433 4.73 -10.77 9.77
C TYR A 433 4.34 -9.35 10.18
N LEU A 434 5.16 -8.37 9.85
CA LEU A 434 4.88 -6.94 10.05
C LEU A 434 4.40 -6.29 8.76
N TYR A 435 3.29 -5.58 8.84
CA TYR A 435 2.78 -4.75 7.77
C TYR A 435 2.45 -3.35 8.28
N GLY A 436 2.94 -2.33 7.57
CA GLY A 436 2.63 -0.93 7.83
C GLY A 436 3.71 -0.07 8.50
N PRO A 437 4.59 -0.55 9.40
CA PRO A 437 5.62 0.29 10.01
C PRO A 437 6.47 1.07 9.00
N GLY A 438 6.93 0.42 7.91
CA GLY A 438 7.71 1.08 6.86
C GLY A 438 6.91 2.06 5.99
N LYS A 439 5.58 1.98 6.01
CA LYS A 439 4.68 2.95 5.36
C LYS A 439 4.38 4.15 6.27
N ILE A 440 4.37 3.94 7.59
CA ILE A 440 4.09 4.95 8.61
C ILE A 440 5.33 5.79 8.88
N LEU A 441 6.48 5.16 9.12
CA LEU A 441 7.76 5.81 9.31
C LEU A 441 8.81 5.11 8.43
N PRO A 442 8.89 5.48 7.14
CA PRO A 442 9.86 4.92 6.20
C PRO A 442 11.30 5.23 6.64
N LYS A 443 12.24 4.35 6.28
CA LYS A 443 13.68 4.53 6.57
C LYS A 443 14.26 5.85 6.07
N THR A 444 13.69 6.41 5.00
CA THR A 444 14.16 7.62 4.31
C THR A 444 13.44 8.90 4.73
N SER A 445 12.46 8.82 5.63
CA SER A 445 11.62 9.95 6.03
C SER A 445 11.61 10.11 7.55
N HIS A 446 11.57 11.35 8.01
CA HIS A 446 11.35 11.70 9.41
C HIS A 446 9.89 12.06 9.72
N HIS A 447 9.00 11.97 8.71
CA HIS A 447 7.59 12.30 8.85
C HIS A 447 6.73 11.06 9.08
N LEU A 448 5.75 11.20 9.97
CA LEU A 448 4.80 10.14 10.27
C LEU A 448 3.60 10.19 9.32
N HIS A 449 3.35 9.11 8.61
CA HIS A 449 2.19 8.93 7.75
C HIS A 449 1.03 8.26 8.50
N LYS A 450 -0.21 8.39 7.98
CA LYS A 450 -1.36 7.65 8.51
C LYS A 450 -1.23 6.19 8.06
N GLY A 451 -1.64 5.24 8.88
CA GLY A 451 -1.57 3.83 8.52
C GLY A 451 -2.03 2.90 9.62
N ILE A 452 -1.88 1.61 9.37
CA ILE A 452 -2.16 0.54 10.32
C ILE A 452 -0.82 -0.11 10.65
N PHE A 453 -0.52 -0.29 11.93
CA PHE A 453 0.49 -1.23 12.39
C PHE A 453 -0.19 -2.57 12.52
N TYR A 454 0.12 -3.51 11.63
CA TYR A 454 -0.46 -4.84 11.64
C TYR A 454 0.62 -5.89 11.87
N ILE A 455 0.31 -6.84 12.76
CA ILE A 455 1.19 -7.95 13.08
C ILE A 455 0.40 -9.25 12.97
N GLU A 456 0.90 -10.20 12.19
CA GLU A 456 0.35 -11.56 12.15
C GLU A 456 1.38 -12.56 12.68
N VAL A 457 0.99 -13.34 13.69
CA VAL A 457 1.80 -14.41 14.26
C VAL A 457 1.22 -15.73 13.82
N ASP A 458 2.00 -16.50 13.08
CA ASP A 458 1.58 -17.79 12.53
C ASP A 458 2.00 -18.95 13.45
N LYS A 459 1.62 -20.17 13.08
CA LYS A 459 2.05 -21.38 13.79
C LYS A 459 3.58 -21.53 13.74
N PRO A 460 4.20 -22.02 14.83
CA PRO A 460 5.62 -22.35 14.83
C PRO A 460 5.94 -23.43 13.80
N LEU A 461 7.16 -23.39 13.29
CA LEU A 461 7.76 -24.45 12.48
C LEU A 461 8.64 -25.31 13.38
N THR A 462 8.35 -26.60 13.38
CA THR A 462 9.12 -27.63 14.08
C THR A 462 10.46 -27.87 13.39
N GLN A 463 11.40 -28.49 14.10
CA GLN A 463 12.69 -28.88 13.52
C GLN A 463 12.52 -29.86 12.35
N THR A 464 11.58 -30.80 12.45
CA THR A 464 11.27 -31.73 11.36
C THR A 464 10.81 -31.00 10.10
N GLU A 465 9.92 -30.01 10.22
CA GLU A 465 9.47 -29.21 9.08
C GLU A 465 10.61 -28.37 8.48
N LEU A 466 11.49 -27.82 9.32
CA LEU A 466 12.66 -27.05 8.86
C LEU A 466 13.67 -27.93 8.12
N SER A 467 14.02 -29.08 8.68
CA SER A 467 14.92 -30.05 8.03
C SER A 467 14.36 -30.55 6.70
N ALA A 468 13.04 -30.72 6.58
CA ALA A 468 12.39 -31.10 5.33
C ALA A 468 12.54 -30.04 4.22
N MET A 469 12.78 -28.76 4.55
CA MET A 469 13.05 -27.71 3.55
C MET A 469 14.45 -27.85 2.92
N GLY A 470 15.38 -28.56 3.58
CA GLY A 470 16.77 -28.76 3.15
C GLY A 470 17.77 -28.02 4.04
N ASP A 471 18.92 -27.67 3.45
CA ASP A 471 19.99 -26.95 4.15
C ASP A 471 19.55 -25.56 4.64
N LEU A 472 20.36 -24.94 5.51
CA LEU A 472 20.03 -23.64 6.12
C LEU A 472 19.79 -22.53 5.07
N ARG A 473 20.49 -22.59 3.94
CA ARG A 473 20.33 -21.64 2.84
C ARG A 473 18.97 -21.80 2.15
N LYS A 474 18.52 -23.04 1.96
CA LYS A 474 17.23 -23.39 1.37
C LYS A 474 16.08 -23.14 2.33
N GLN A 475 16.27 -23.34 3.64
CA GLN A 475 15.33 -22.89 4.67
C GLN A 475 15.11 -21.38 4.59
N ALA A 476 16.20 -20.60 4.55
CA ALA A 476 16.12 -19.14 4.45
C ALA A 476 15.41 -18.67 3.16
N SER A 477 15.72 -19.26 2.01
CA SER A 477 15.08 -18.89 0.74
C SER A 477 13.59 -19.27 0.69
N THR A 478 13.23 -20.44 1.22
CA THR A 478 11.86 -20.94 1.31
C THR A 478 11.02 -20.05 2.24
N MET A 479 11.57 -19.72 3.41
CA MET A 479 10.90 -18.81 4.35
C MET A 479 10.76 -17.41 3.79
N ARG A 480 11.77 -16.88 3.09
CA ARG A 480 11.62 -15.59 2.40
C ARG A 480 10.44 -15.60 1.44
N ARG A 481 10.29 -16.65 0.62
CA ARG A 481 9.17 -16.76 -0.33
C ARG A 481 7.83 -16.74 0.41
N ARG A 482 7.71 -17.51 1.50
CA ARG A 482 6.51 -17.49 2.36
C ARG A 482 6.23 -16.09 2.94
N TYR A 483 7.26 -15.35 3.33
CA TYR A 483 7.10 -13.95 3.80
C TYR A 483 6.66 -12.99 2.71
N VAL A 484 7.13 -13.15 1.47
CA VAL A 484 6.65 -12.35 0.33
C VAL A 484 5.16 -12.62 0.09
N GLU A 485 4.78 -13.89 -0.04
CA GLU A 485 3.38 -14.30 -0.29
C GLU A 485 2.45 -13.83 0.83
N LYS A 486 2.86 -14.03 2.09
CA LYS A 486 2.07 -13.61 3.25
C LYS A 486 1.96 -12.09 3.38
N TYR A 487 3.04 -11.36 3.07
CA TYR A 487 3.00 -9.89 3.06
C TYR A 487 2.02 -9.36 2.01
N GLU A 488 1.98 -10.00 0.82
CA GLU A 488 1.01 -9.66 -0.23
C GLU A 488 -0.43 -9.99 0.18
N GLU A 489 -0.67 -11.15 0.80
CA GLU A 489 -1.98 -11.54 1.36
C GLU A 489 -2.47 -10.50 2.37
N ILE A 490 -1.61 -10.14 3.35
CA ILE A 490 -1.91 -9.13 4.36
C ILE A 490 -2.19 -7.78 3.71
N ALA A 491 -1.32 -7.34 2.78
CA ALA A 491 -1.50 -6.10 2.05
C ALA A 491 -2.84 -6.06 1.32
N ASN A 492 -3.21 -7.14 0.64
CA ASN A 492 -4.50 -7.24 -0.05
C ASN A 492 -5.67 -7.14 0.93
N SER A 493 -5.61 -7.83 2.08
CA SER A 493 -6.70 -7.79 3.07
C SER A 493 -6.89 -6.42 3.74
N LEU A 494 -5.80 -5.72 4.04
CA LEU A 494 -5.83 -4.43 4.74
C LEU A 494 -5.97 -3.23 3.80
N GLU A 495 -5.72 -3.41 2.51
CA GLU A 495 -5.82 -2.36 1.48
C GLU A 495 -7.10 -2.39 0.65
N GLN A 496 -7.99 -3.35 0.93
CA GLN A 496 -9.36 -3.40 0.44
C GLN A 496 -10.20 -2.30 1.11
#